data_AF-A0A218Q1F4-F1
#
_entry.id   AF-A0A218Q1F4-F1
#
_cell.length_a   1.000
_cell.length_b   1.000
_cell.length_c   1.000
_cell.angle_alpha   90.00
_cell.angle_beta   90.00
_cell.angle_gamma   90.00
#
_symmetry.space_group_name_H-M   'P 1'
#
loop_
_entity.id
_entity.type
_entity.pdbx_description
1 polymer ?
#
loop_
_entity_poly.entity_id
_entity_poly.type
_entity_poly.pdbx_seq_one_letter_code
_entity_poly.pdbx_strand_id
1 'polypeptide(L)'
;MLKDDEIKRLRQAIIATVASPVIGSIEDYTWEAIFHYVKNIPLSDPALGRSKLLYDAVDLVTQTGWSLKSLQLNKLNIGSSFFFVIQRADIIKKAVQLGYPGLTEQSSPDALGAAIIQHWNEKIISSQAAQGVVNSYESILLKTIKGYEYIYCEFPLYPLDPNTFSWAWTVDKMTGLSGAGLQGSVTGKIELIWYKNQKQLFRARTIPAQAVCITVQRTRLTLDRYVETVLSALEDQINTQFSEDEPE
;
A
#
# COMPACT_ATOMS: atom_id res chain seq x y z
N MET A 1 -13.02 7.53 2.18
CA MET A 1 -13.46 7.27 0.79
C MET A 1 -13.15 8.47 -0.07
N LEU A 2 -12.91 8.27 -1.38
CA LEU A 2 -12.69 9.39 -2.29
C LEU A 2 -13.98 10.17 -2.56
N LYS A 3 -13.85 11.50 -2.68
CA LYS A 3 -14.90 12.40 -3.18
C LYS A 3 -14.93 12.41 -4.71
N ASP A 4 -16.00 12.92 -5.32
CA ASP A 4 -16.17 12.92 -6.77
C ASP A 4 -15.04 13.64 -7.53
N ASP A 5 -14.55 14.76 -6.99
CA ASP A 5 -13.41 15.49 -7.55
C ASP A 5 -12.10 14.68 -7.47
N GLU A 6 -11.91 13.95 -6.37
CA GLU A 6 -10.77 13.06 -6.17
C GLU A 6 -10.85 11.84 -7.10
N ILE A 7 -12.05 11.28 -7.32
CA ILE A 7 -12.28 10.19 -8.29
C ILE A 7 -11.95 10.67 -9.71
N LYS A 8 -12.36 11.90 -10.07
CA LYS A 8 -12.02 12.51 -11.36
C LYS A 8 -10.51 12.67 -11.52
N ARG A 9 -9.82 13.21 -10.51
CA ARG A 9 -8.35 13.34 -10.49
C ARG A 9 -7.66 11.99 -10.58
N LEU A 10 -8.16 10.97 -9.88
CA LEU A 10 -7.61 9.62 -9.92
C LEU A 10 -7.70 9.04 -11.33
N ARG A 11 -8.85 9.20 -11.99
CA ARG A 11 -9.02 8.78 -13.38
C ARG A 11 -8.06 9.50 -14.33
N GLN A 12 -7.92 10.82 -14.19
CA GLN A 12 -7.01 11.62 -15.02
C GLN A 12 -5.55 11.19 -14.81
N ALA A 13 -5.13 11.02 -13.55
CA ALA A 13 -3.79 10.59 -13.22
C ALA A 13 -3.49 9.19 -13.76
N ILE A 14 -4.41 8.23 -13.62
CA ILE A 14 -4.27 6.89 -14.23
C ILE A 14 -4.08 7.01 -15.74
N ILE A 15 -4.92 7.79 -16.43
CA ILE A 15 -4.83 8.00 -17.90
C ILE A 15 -3.47 8.58 -18.28
N ALA A 16 -3.04 9.64 -17.61
CA ALA A 16 -1.75 10.28 -17.88
C ALA A 16 -0.57 9.32 -17.65
N THR A 17 -0.60 8.57 -16.55
CA THR A 17 0.44 7.60 -16.22
C THR A 17 0.51 6.44 -17.21
N VAL A 18 -0.63 5.86 -17.62
CA VAL A 18 -0.61 4.74 -18.59
C VAL A 18 -0.30 5.19 -20.00
N ALA A 19 -0.52 6.47 -20.32
CA ALA A 19 -0.12 7.06 -21.60
C ALA A 19 1.40 7.22 -21.72
N SER A 20 2.11 7.40 -20.60
CA SER A 20 3.56 7.49 -20.58
C SER A 20 4.22 6.19 -21.08
N PRO A 21 5.10 6.22 -22.10
CA PRO A 21 5.79 5.03 -22.60
C PRO A 21 6.85 4.49 -21.64
N VAL A 22 7.32 5.29 -20.67
CA VAL A 22 8.37 4.89 -19.71
C VAL A 22 7.82 4.19 -18.46
N ILE A 23 6.50 4.24 -18.23
CA ILE A 23 5.86 3.55 -17.11
C ILE A 23 5.31 2.20 -17.57
N GLY A 24 5.87 1.13 -17.01
CA GLY A 24 5.40 -0.24 -17.25
C GLY A 24 4.08 -0.56 -16.54
N SER A 25 3.95 -0.11 -15.29
CA SER A 25 2.86 -0.44 -14.37
C SER A 25 2.74 0.65 -13.29
N ILE A 26 1.54 0.87 -12.75
CA ILE A 26 1.33 1.80 -11.63
C ILE A 26 1.69 1.10 -10.31
N GLU A 27 2.90 1.33 -9.82
CA GLU A 27 3.51 0.69 -8.66
C GLU A 27 4.40 1.65 -7.87
N ASP A 28 4.68 1.29 -6.61
CA ASP A 28 5.57 2.02 -5.71
C ASP A 28 5.36 3.55 -5.75
N TYR A 29 6.42 4.29 -6.07
CA TYR A 29 6.42 5.75 -6.10
C TYR A 29 5.46 6.34 -7.15
N THR A 30 5.16 5.59 -8.23
CA THR A 30 4.15 6.04 -9.21
C THR A 30 2.77 6.10 -8.57
N TRP A 31 2.42 5.12 -7.74
CA TRP A 31 1.16 5.15 -7.01
C TRP A 31 1.14 6.25 -5.95
N GLU A 32 2.25 6.43 -5.22
CA GLU A 32 2.43 7.51 -4.25
C GLU A 32 2.19 8.88 -4.89
N ALA A 33 2.84 9.16 -6.03
CA ALA A 33 2.69 10.42 -6.74
C ALA A 33 1.25 10.67 -7.23
N ILE A 34 0.60 9.64 -7.79
CA ILE A 34 -0.82 9.72 -8.17
C ILE A 34 -1.67 10.05 -6.94
N PHE A 35 -1.46 9.36 -5.82
CA PHE A 35 -2.26 9.56 -4.62
C PHE A 35 -2.11 10.96 -4.04
N HIS A 36 -0.89 11.49 -4.00
CA HIS A 36 -0.61 12.88 -3.60
C HIS A 36 -1.34 13.89 -4.49
N TYR A 37 -1.29 13.71 -5.81
CA TYR A 37 -2.06 14.53 -6.75
C TYR A 37 -3.58 14.44 -6.50
N VAL A 38 -4.10 13.24 -6.28
CA VAL A 38 -5.52 12.98 -6.00
C VAL A 38 -5.96 13.63 -4.69
N LYS A 39 -5.12 13.62 -3.66
CA LYS A 39 -5.43 14.20 -2.36
C LYS A 39 -5.05 15.67 -2.23
N ASN A 40 -4.40 16.24 -3.23
CA ASN A 40 -3.81 17.59 -3.17
C ASN A 40 -2.84 17.74 -1.98
N ILE A 41 -1.98 16.75 -1.77
CA ILE A 41 -0.97 16.74 -0.70
C ILE A 41 0.40 16.93 -1.35
N PRO A 42 1.29 17.80 -0.81
CA PRO A 42 2.64 17.96 -1.31
C PRO A 42 3.39 16.62 -1.35
N LEU A 43 4.06 16.34 -2.46
CA LEU A 43 4.90 15.15 -2.64
C LEU A 43 6.37 15.56 -2.52
N SER A 44 7.12 14.90 -1.63
CA SER A 44 8.56 15.13 -1.50
C SER A 44 9.32 14.46 -2.65
N ASP A 45 10.33 15.14 -3.19
CA ASP A 45 11.22 14.56 -4.17
C ASP A 45 12.04 13.40 -3.55
N PRO A 46 11.93 12.16 -4.05
CA PRO A 46 12.65 11.02 -3.51
C PRO A 46 14.17 11.16 -3.64
N ALA A 47 14.68 11.99 -4.56
CA ALA A 47 16.11 12.25 -4.71
C ALA A 47 16.71 13.02 -3.52
N LEU A 48 15.89 13.76 -2.76
CA LEU A 48 16.33 14.53 -1.59
C LEU A 48 16.44 13.68 -0.31
N GLY A 49 16.25 12.36 -0.44
CA GLY A 49 16.31 11.41 0.67
C GLY A 49 14.95 11.18 1.31
N ARG A 50 14.64 9.91 1.58
CA ARG A 50 13.36 9.51 2.20
C ARG A 50 13.57 8.50 3.31
N SER A 51 12.88 8.73 4.43
CA SER A 51 12.78 7.75 5.51
C SER A 51 11.56 6.87 5.26
N LYS A 52 11.75 5.55 5.15
CA LYS A 52 10.64 4.62 4.89
C LYS A 52 9.80 4.41 6.15
N LEU A 53 8.75 5.21 6.32
CA LEU A 53 7.77 5.08 7.40
C LEU A 53 6.56 4.25 6.92
N LEU A 54 5.50 4.17 7.73
CA LEU A 54 4.32 3.34 7.41
C LEU A 54 3.35 4.06 6.46
N TYR A 55 3.15 5.35 6.69
CA TYR A 55 2.28 6.18 5.88
C TYR A 55 3.11 6.80 4.78
N ASP A 56 2.77 6.47 3.54
CA ASP A 56 3.44 6.99 2.35
C ASP A 56 2.89 8.38 1.99
N ALA A 57 1.65 8.69 2.38
CA ALA A 57 1.05 10.02 2.28
C ALA A 57 0.47 10.46 3.63
N VAL A 58 0.65 11.74 3.99
CA VAL A 58 0.09 12.34 5.21
C VAL A 58 -0.49 13.71 4.89
N ASP A 59 -1.76 13.90 5.21
CA ASP A 59 -2.39 15.22 5.26
C ASP A 59 -2.25 15.76 6.68
N LEU A 60 -1.40 16.78 6.84
CA LEU A 60 -1.11 17.40 8.13
C LEU A 60 -2.29 18.22 8.67
N VAL A 61 -3.20 18.69 7.82
CA VAL A 61 -4.36 19.48 8.24
C VAL A 61 -5.39 18.60 8.93
N THR A 62 -5.69 17.44 8.33
CA THR A 62 -6.65 16.49 8.89
C THR A 62 -6.01 15.41 9.77
N GLN A 63 -4.68 15.43 9.89
CA GLN A 63 -3.88 14.40 10.57
C GLN A 63 -4.21 12.99 10.06
N THR A 64 -4.41 12.87 8.74
CA THR A 64 -4.76 11.61 8.10
C THR A 64 -3.55 11.02 7.40
N GLY A 65 -3.25 9.75 7.67
CA GLY A 65 -2.15 9.01 7.07
C GLY A 65 -2.64 7.83 6.26
N TRP A 66 -2.03 7.62 5.08
CA TRP A 66 -2.32 6.51 4.19
C TRP A 66 -1.09 5.65 3.95
N SER A 67 -1.20 4.35 4.27
CA SER A 67 -0.26 3.35 3.76
C SER A 67 -0.71 2.92 2.38
N LEU A 68 0.10 3.23 1.38
CA LEU A 68 -0.23 3.07 -0.03
C LEU A 68 0.26 1.73 -0.53
N LYS A 69 -0.62 1.00 -1.22
CA LYS A 69 -0.30 -0.29 -1.85
C LYS A 69 -0.89 -0.32 -3.25
N SER A 70 -0.18 -0.98 -4.16
CA SER A 70 -0.75 -1.34 -5.45
C SER A 70 -0.58 -2.84 -5.66
N LEU A 71 -1.56 -3.48 -6.28
CA LEU A 71 -1.53 -4.92 -6.50
C LEU A 71 -2.11 -5.27 -7.87
N GLN A 72 -1.39 -6.10 -8.60
CA GLN A 72 -1.91 -6.70 -9.82
C GLN A 72 -2.68 -7.98 -9.48
N LEU A 73 -3.93 -8.04 -9.90
CA LEU A 73 -4.79 -9.22 -9.79
C LEU A 73 -5.19 -9.72 -11.18
N ASN A 74 -5.52 -11.02 -11.28
CA ASN A 74 -5.98 -11.61 -12.53
C ASN A 74 -7.38 -11.11 -12.94
N LYS A 75 -8.24 -10.84 -11.95
CA LYS A 75 -9.60 -10.33 -12.12
C LYS A 75 -9.95 -9.42 -10.95
N LEU A 76 -10.78 -8.42 -11.22
CA LEU A 76 -11.25 -7.43 -10.24
C LEU A 76 -12.75 -7.60 -10.03
N ASN A 77 -13.13 -8.43 -9.05
CA ASN A 77 -14.53 -8.73 -8.75
C ASN A 77 -14.86 -8.21 -7.35
N ILE A 78 -15.89 -7.37 -7.23
CA ILE A 78 -16.43 -6.95 -5.93
C ILE A 78 -16.74 -8.19 -5.08
N GLY A 79 -16.42 -8.14 -3.79
CA GLY A 79 -16.60 -9.26 -2.86
C GLY A 79 -15.52 -10.33 -2.92
N SER A 80 -14.56 -10.26 -3.85
CA SER A 80 -13.42 -11.18 -3.87
C SER A 80 -12.34 -10.76 -2.88
N SER A 81 -11.71 -11.75 -2.25
CA SER A 81 -10.59 -11.52 -1.34
C SER A 81 -9.25 -11.52 -2.05
N PHE A 82 -8.31 -10.70 -1.55
CA PHE A 82 -6.94 -10.65 -2.00
C PHE A 82 -6.00 -10.52 -0.80
N PHE A 83 -4.75 -10.94 -0.99
CA PHE A 83 -3.69 -10.81 -0.01
C PHE A 83 -2.66 -9.80 -0.50
N PHE A 84 -2.13 -9.00 0.41
CA PHE A 84 -1.03 -8.08 0.13
C PHE A 84 -0.11 -7.99 1.34
N VAL A 85 1.15 -7.65 1.09
CA VAL A 85 2.16 -7.50 2.13
C VAL A 85 1.91 -6.19 2.89
N ILE A 86 1.69 -6.28 4.19
CA ILE A 86 1.57 -5.12 5.09
C ILE A 86 2.92 -4.73 5.71
N GLN A 87 3.80 -5.70 5.94
CA GLN A 87 5.17 -5.44 6.36
C GLN A 87 6.10 -6.63 6.13
N ARG A 88 7.42 -6.37 6.17
CA ARG A 88 8.39 -7.40 6.53
C ARG A 88 8.37 -7.58 8.05
N ALA A 89 8.08 -8.80 8.50
CA ALA A 89 7.97 -9.20 9.89
C ALA A 89 9.08 -10.19 10.24
N ASP A 90 10.28 -9.68 10.56
CA ASP A 90 11.40 -10.50 11.03
C ASP A 90 11.33 -10.67 12.56
N ILE A 91 10.25 -11.30 13.03
CA ILE A 91 9.92 -11.43 14.46
C ILE A 91 10.95 -12.23 15.25
N ILE A 92 11.65 -13.17 14.61
CA ILE A 92 12.70 -13.98 15.24
C ILE A 92 13.93 -13.12 15.52
N LYS A 93 14.38 -12.32 14.54
CA LYS A 93 15.50 -11.40 14.74
C LYS A 93 15.18 -10.31 15.77
N LYS A 94 13.92 -9.89 15.84
CA LYS A 94 13.44 -8.85 16.76
C LYS A 94 12.90 -9.39 18.08
N ALA A 95 13.01 -10.69 18.33
CA ALA A 95 12.34 -11.38 19.43
C ALA A 95 12.57 -10.72 20.80
N VAL A 96 13.82 -10.34 21.12
CA VAL A 96 14.17 -9.67 22.38
C VAL A 96 13.51 -8.29 22.49
N GLN A 97 13.54 -7.49 21.41
CA GLN A 97 12.95 -6.15 21.39
C GLN A 97 11.42 -6.20 21.53
N LEU A 98 10.80 -7.25 21.01
CA LEU A 98 9.36 -7.49 21.07
C LEU A 98 8.90 -8.11 22.40
N GLY A 99 9.82 -8.43 23.32
CA GLY A 99 9.48 -9.06 24.61
C GLY A 99 9.33 -10.59 24.58
N TYR A 100 9.82 -11.26 23.55
CA TYR A 100 9.76 -12.71 23.38
C TYR A 100 11.17 -13.34 23.35
N PRO A 101 11.97 -13.25 24.42
CA PRO A 101 13.32 -13.83 24.43
C PRO A 101 13.26 -15.33 24.17
N GLY A 102 14.06 -15.80 23.20
CA GLY A 102 14.11 -17.22 22.82
C GLY A 102 13.05 -17.65 21.80
N LEU A 103 12.28 -16.74 21.21
CA LEU A 103 11.37 -17.06 20.11
C LEU A 103 12.15 -17.64 18.92
N THR A 104 11.73 -18.82 18.46
CA THR A 104 12.28 -19.51 17.29
C THR A 104 11.17 -19.97 16.34
N GLU A 105 11.52 -20.43 15.14
CA GLU A 105 10.54 -20.98 14.20
C GLU A 105 9.81 -22.23 14.74
N GLN A 106 10.37 -22.90 15.75
CA GLN A 106 9.79 -24.08 16.41
C GLN A 106 8.88 -23.71 17.58
N SER A 107 8.76 -22.42 17.90
CA SER A 107 7.83 -21.94 18.93
C SER A 107 6.38 -22.24 18.53
N SER A 108 5.49 -22.25 19.52
CA SER A 108 4.08 -22.53 19.26
C SER A 108 3.47 -21.50 18.29
N PRO A 109 2.46 -21.90 17.49
CA PRO A 109 1.71 -20.97 16.63
C PRO A 109 1.23 -19.73 17.38
N ASP A 110 0.74 -19.89 18.60
CA ASP A 110 0.25 -18.78 19.43
C ASP A 110 1.37 -17.84 19.86
N ALA A 111 2.55 -18.35 20.24
CA ALA A 111 3.69 -17.50 20.61
C ALA A 111 4.21 -16.70 19.40
N LEU A 112 4.31 -17.34 18.24
CA LEU A 112 4.68 -16.67 17.00
C LEU A 112 3.62 -15.64 16.58
N GLY A 113 2.35 -16.00 16.68
CA GLY A 113 1.21 -15.13 16.42
C GLY A 113 1.23 -13.88 17.29
N ALA A 114 1.42 -14.04 18.61
CA ALA A 114 1.53 -12.93 19.54
C ALA A 114 2.67 -11.98 19.18
N ALA A 115 3.85 -12.50 18.83
CA ALA A 115 4.98 -11.70 18.38
C ALA A 115 4.72 -10.96 17.05
N ILE A 116 4.00 -11.58 16.11
CA ILE A 116 3.57 -10.94 14.85
C ILE A 116 2.64 -9.76 15.12
N ILE A 117 1.63 -9.95 15.97
CA ILE A 117 0.67 -8.91 16.33
C ILE A 117 1.40 -7.76 17.04
N GLN A 118 2.25 -8.07 18.02
CA GLN A 118 3.04 -7.06 18.74
C GLN A 118 3.89 -6.25 17.76
N HIS A 119 4.64 -6.92 16.87
CA HIS A 119 5.52 -6.23 15.92
C HIS A 119 4.74 -5.32 14.97
N TRP A 120 3.56 -5.75 14.51
CA TRP A 120 2.72 -4.91 13.67
C TRP A 120 2.11 -3.72 14.41
N ASN A 121 1.59 -3.96 15.62
CA ASN A 121 0.97 -2.91 16.42
C ASN A 121 1.98 -1.83 16.82
N GLU A 122 3.18 -2.22 17.24
CA GLU A 122 4.28 -1.27 17.49
C GLU A 122 4.63 -0.46 16.26
N LYS A 123 4.63 -1.06 15.07
CA LYS A 123 4.89 -0.35 13.80
C LYS A 123 3.83 0.71 13.52
N ILE A 124 2.55 0.39 13.75
CA ILE A 124 1.45 1.36 13.61
C ILE A 124 1.64 2.50 14.61
N ILE A 125 1.72 2.18 15.90
CA ILE A 125 1.76 3.18 16.98
C ILE A 125 2.97 4.11 16.83
N SER A 126 4.16 3.55 16.60
CA SER A 126 5.39 4.34 16.42
C SER A 126 5.33 5.23 15.16
N SER A 127 4.75 4.73 14.06
CA SER A 127 4.65 5.51 12.83
C SER A 127 3.57 6.60 12.93
N GLN A 128 2.46 6.34 13.64
CA GLN A 128 1.44 7.36 13.94
C GLN A 128 2.04 8.51 14.74
N ALA A 129 2.75 8.20 15.82
CA ALA A 129 3.41 9.20 16.65
C ALA A 129 4.47 9.99 15.85
N ALA A 130 5.33 9.30 15.09
CA ALA A 130 6.39 9.94 14.32
C ALA A 130 5.88 10.82 13.17
N GLN A 131 4.71 10.50 12.61
CA GLN A 131 4.14 11.21 11.45
C GLN A 131 2.96 12.13 11.81
N GLY A 132 2.61 12.25 13.10
CA GLY A 132 1.48 13.08 13.54
C GLY A 132 0.12 12.61 13.02
N VAL A 133 -0.06 11.30 12.81
CA VAL A 133 -1.27 10.71 12.23
C VAL A 133 -2.25 10.28 13.31
N VAL A 134 -3.48 10.76 13.23
CA VAL A 134 -4.63 10.35 14.06
C VAL A 134 -5.54 9.40 13.29
N ASN A 135 -5.88 9.75 12.05
CA ASN A 135 -6.75 8.95 11.19
C ASN A 135 -5.88 8.10 10.25
N SER A 136 -5.97 6.78 10.36
CA SER A 136 -5.03 5.86 9.72
C SER A 136 -5.75 4.93 8.75
N TYR A 137 -5.27 4.86 7.51
CA TYR A 137 -5.88 4.07 6.44
C TYR A 137 -4.84 3.28 5.63
N GLU A 138 -5.27 2.13 5.11
CA GLU A 138 -4.66 1.44 3.97
C GLU A 138 -5.37 1.91 2.70
N SER A 139 -4.64 2.44 1.73
CA SER A 139 -5.17 2.86 0.42
C SER A 139 -4.55 2.00 -0.68
N ILE A 140 -5.41 1.22 -1.34
CA ILE A 140 -4.99 0.14 -2.24
C ILE A 140 -5.52 0.39 -3.65
N LEU A 141 -4.61 0.48 -4.61
CA LEU A 141 -4.93 0.46 -6.04
C LEU A 141 -4.77 -0.96 -6.60
N LEU A 142 -5.88 -1.61 -6.89
CA LEU A 142 -5.92 -2.89 -7.58
C LEU A 142 -5.98 -2.67 -9.09
N LYS A 143 -5.27 -3.49 -9.84
CA LYS A 143 -5.18 -3.38 -11.30
C LYS A 143 -5.10 -4.75 -11.97
N THR A 144 -5.53 -4.85 -13.23
CA THR A 144 -5.26 -6.04 -14.05
C THR A 144 -3.97 -5.87 -14.86
N ILE A 145 -3.37 -6.98 -15.29
CA ILE A 145 -2.15 -6.96 -16.13
C ILE A 145 -2.30 -6.14 -17.42
N LYS A 146 -3.53 -6.09 -17.95
CA LYS A 146 -3.82 -5.35 -19.17
C LYS A 146 -3.85 -3.83 -18.94
N GLY A 147 -4.11 -3.37 -17.72
CA GLY A 147 -4.13 -1.95 -17.37
C GLY A 147 -5.32 -1.18 -17.95
N TYR A 148 -6.46 -1.84 -18.15
CA TYR A 148 -7.72 -1.19 -18.54
C TYR A 148 -8.66 -0.97 -17.36
N GLU A 149 -8.50 -1.77 -16.31
CA GLU A 149 -9.41 -1.81 -15.15
C GLU A 149 -8.60 -1.60 -13.88
N TYR A 150 -9.12 -0.69 -13.05
CA TYR A 150 -8.56 -0.33 -11.77
C TYR A 150 -9.68 -0.30 -10.73
N ILE A 151 -9.36 -0.74 -9.51
CA ILE A 151 -10.23 -0.56 -8.35
C ILE A 151 -9.42 0.12 -7.26
N TYR A 152 -9.91 1.25 -6.76
CA TYR A 152 -9.38 1.87 -5.55
C TYR A 152 -10.23 1.47 -4.34
N CYS A 153 -9.55 0.98 -3.31
CA CYS A 153 -10.13 0.61 -2.02
C CYS A 153 -9.41 1.35 -0.89
N GLU A 154 -10.17 1.71 0.14
CA GLU A 154 -9.63 2.29 1.36
C GLU A 154 -10.16 1.51 2.57
N PHE A 155 -9.27 1.16 3.50
CA PHE A 155 -9.62 0.43 4.70
C PHE A 155 -9.06 1.13 5.93
N PRO A 156 -9.82 1.21 7.04
CA PRO A 156 -9.25 1.66 8.30
C PRO A 156 -8.07 0.77 8.72
N LEU A 157 -7.03 1.42 9.21
CA LEU A 157 -5.80 0.81 9.66
C LEU A 157 -5.60 1.07 11.16
N TYR A 158 -6.01 0.09 11.95
CA TYR A 158 -5.89 0.10 13.40
C TYR A 158 -4.96 -1.02 13.88
N PRO A 159 -4.38 -0.88 15.09
CA PRO A 159 -3.78 -2.00 15.80
C PRO A 159 -4.75 -3.19 15.84
N LEU A 160 -4.19 -4.38 15.69
CA LEU A 160 -4.94 -5.63 15.73
C LEU A 160 -5.17 -6.04 17.19
N ASP A 161 -6.37 -6.54 17.49
CA ASP A 161 -6.65 -7.14 18.81
C ASP A 161 -6.02 -8.54 18.88
N PRO A 162 -5.00 -8.77 19.73
CA PRO A 162 -4.33 -10.05 19.84
C PRO A 162 -5.26 -11.19 20.26
N ASN A 163 -6.37 -10.91 20.93
CA ASN A 163 -7.27 -11.94 21.47
C ASN A 163 -8.27 -12.49 20.43
N THR A 164 -8.30 -11.93 19.22
CA THR A 164 -9.27 -12.30 18.19
C THR A 164 -8.78 -13.36 17.21
N PHE A 165 -7.48 -13.65 17.22
CA PHE A 165 -6.83 -14.54 16.26
C PHE A 165 -6.65 -15.94 16.81
N SER A 166 -6.99 -16.94 16.01
CA SER A 166 -6.48 -18.30 16.16
C SER A 166 -5.33 -18.54 15.18
N TRP A 167 -4.25 -19.18 15.66
CA TRP A 167 -3.03 -19.38 14.89
C TRP A 167 -2.80 -20.85 14.56
N ALA A 168 -2.51 -21.13 13.29
CA ALA A 168 -2.17 -22.48 12.85
C ALA A 168 -1.19 -22.43 11.68
N TRP A 169 -0.27 -23.39 11.62
CA TRP A 169 0.55 -23.57 10.42
C TRP A 169 -0.32 -24.08 9.27
N THR A 170 -0.07 -23.56 8.06
CA THR A 170 -0.57 -24.16 6.82
C THR A 170 -0.21 -25.64 6.77
N VAL A 171 -0.99 -26.43 6.04
CA VAL A 171 -0.66 -27.83 5.77
C VAL A 171 -0.07 -27.92 4.37
N ASP A 172 1.12 -28.49 4.26
CA ASP A 172 1.71 -28.87 2.98
C ASP A 172 0.89 -30.02 2.39
N LYS A 173 0.29 -29.78 1.22
CA LYS A 173 -0.65 -30.73 0.59
C LYS A 173 0.01 -32.01 0.10
N MET A 174 1.32 -32.01 -0.13
CA MET A 174 2.06 -33.17 -0.64
C MET A 174 2.51 -34.07 0.50
N THR A 175 2.92 -33.47 1.61
CA THR A 175 3.51 -34.19 2.76
C THR A 175 2.55 -34.37 3.93
N GLY A 176 1.47 -33.59 4.00
CA GLY A 176 0.56 -33.54 5.14
C GLY A 176 1.15 -32.88 6.39
N LEU A 177 2.39 -32.39 6.32
CA LEU A 177 3.11 -31.75 7.42
C LEU A 177 2.83 -30.25 7.46
N SER A 178 3.38 -29.56 8.47
CA SER A 178 3.33 -28.10 8.56
C SER A 178 4.05 -27.47 7.37
N GLY A 179 3.30 -26.71 6.58
CA GLY A 179 3.78 -25.86 5.50
C GLY A 179 4.45 -24.58 5.99
N ALA A 180 4.91 -23.77 5.05
CA ALA A 180 5.78 -22.62 5.34
C ALA A 180 5.07 -21.34 5.85
N GLY A 181 3.73 -21.31 5.83
CA GLY A 181 2.94 -20.15 6.25
C GLY A 181 2.26 -20.37 7.60
N LEU A 182 2.37 -19.41 8.51
CA LEU A 182 1.58 -19.34 9.73
C LEU A 182 0.33 -18.48 9.46
N GLN A 183 -0.85 -19.03 9.67
CA GLN A 183 -2.14 -18.38 9.39
C GLN A 183 -2.77 -17.88 10.68
N GLY A 184 -3.12 -16.60 10.70
CA GLY A 184 -3.96 -15.99 11.73
C GLY A 184 -5.39 -15.87 11.20
N SER A 185 -6.34 -16.50 11.88
CA SER A 185 -7.75 -16.51 11.48
C SER A 185 -8.65 -15.85 12.51
N VAL A 186 -9.66 -15.13 12.04
CA VAL A 186 -10.72 -14.54 12.88
C VAL A 186 -12.04 -15.18 12.45
N THR A 187 -12.76 -15.80 13.39
CA THR A 187 -14.03 -16.51 13.09
C THR A 187 -13.93 -17.52 11.94
N GLY A 188 -12.79 -18.22 11.85
CA GLY A 188 -12.52 -19.23 10.81
C GLY A 188 -12.12 -18.66 9.43
N LYS A 189 -12.00 -17.33 9.28
CA LYS A 189 -11.50 -16.69 8.06
C LYS A 189 -10.05 -16.29 8.24
N ILE A 190 -9.20 -16.63 7.27
CA ILE A 190 -7.79 -16.24 7.28
C ILE A 190 -7.68 -14.74 7.02
N GLU A 191 -7.16 -14.01 8.00
CA GLU A 191 -6.96 -12.57 7.96
C GLU A 191 -5.48 -12.21 7.80
N LEU A 192 -4.59 -13.05 8.30
CA LEU A 192 -3.13 -12.85 8.24
C LEU A 192 -2.42 -14.12 7.80
N ILE A 193 -1.33 -13.95 7.05
CA ILE A 193 -0.40 -15.04 6.74
C ILE A 193 1.04 -14.53 6.92
N TRP A 194 1.81 -15.19 7.77
CA TRP A 194 3.24 -14.93 7.91
C TRP A 194 4.05 -16.06 7.29
N TYR A 195 4.92 -15.74 6.32
CA TYR A 195 5.82 -16.71 5.72
C TYR A 195 7.21 -16.59 6.32
N LYS A 196 7.63 -17.63 7.06
CA LYS A 196 8.92 -17.62 7.78
C LYS A 196 10.13 -17.40 6.86
N ASN A 197 10.13 -18.00 5.67
CA ASN A 197 11.24 -17.89 4.72
C ASN A 197 11.37 -16.50 4.09
N GLN A 198 10.24 -15.82 3.86
CA GLN A 198 10.22 -14.51 3.24
C GLN A 198 10.22 -13.38 4.26
N LYS A 199 9.92 -13.71 5.53
CA LYS A 199 9.74 -12.76 6.63
C LYS A 199 8.70 -11.70 6.26
N GLN A 200 7.66 -12.09 5.53
CA GLN A 200 6.59 -11.20 5.06
C GLN A 200 5.30 -11.53 5.80
N LEU A 201 4.63 -10.48 6.25
CA LEU A 201 3.28 -10.54 6.80
C LEU A 201 2.30 -10.06 5.74
N PHE A 202 1.41 -10.95 5.34
CA PHE A 202 0.31 -10.69 4.43
C PHE A 202 -0.96 -10.45 5.21
N ARG A 203 -1.80 -9.55 4.69
CA ARG A 203 -3.14 -9.29 5.18
C ARG A 203 -4.17 -9.61 4.10
N ALA A 204 -5.25 -10.24 4.49
CA ALA A 204 -6.42 -10.42 3.63
C ALA A 204 -7.29 -9.16 3.66
N ARG A 205 -7.81 -8.77 2.50
CA ARG A 205 -8.92 -7.82 2.39
C ARG A 205 -9.89 -8.31 1.33
N THR A 206 -11.14 -7.89 1.46
CA THR A 206 -12.18 -8.14 0.47
C THR A 206 -12.47 -6.85 -0.28
N ILE A 207 -12.58 -6.92 -1.61
CA ILE A 207 -12.96 -5.76 -2.42
C ILE A 207 -14.38 -5.31 -2.00
N PRO A 208 -14.52 -4.13 -1.39
CA PRO A 208 -15.80 -3.71 -0.83
C PRO A 208 -16.75 -3.23 -1.93
N ALA A 209 -18.06 -3.24 -1.66
CA ALA A 209 -19.08 -2.81 -2.65
C ALA A 209 -18.95 -1.33 -3.04
N GLN A 210 -18.48 -0.51 -2.11
CA GLN A 210 -18.24 0.92 -2.28
C GLN A 210 -16.88 1.25 -2.90
N ALA A 211 -16.14 0.25 -3.41
CA ALA A 211 -14.86 0.49 -4.06
C ALA A 211 -15.04 1.35 -5.32
N VAL A 212 -14.05 2.20 -5.61
CA VAL A 212 -14.09 3.07 -6.79
C VAL A 212 -13.56 2.29 -7.99
N CYS A 213 -14.46 1.92 -8.91
CA CYS A 213 -14.12 1.23 -10.15
C CYS A 213 -13.80 2.26 -11.25
N ILE A 214 -12.65 2.09 -11.90
CA ILE A 214 -12.20 2.95 -12.98
C ILE A 214 -11.83 2.10 -14.19
N THR A 215 -12.45 2.43 -15.32
CA THR A 215 -12.09 1.89 -16.63
C THR A 215 -11.47 2.98 -17.48
N VAL A 216 -10.31 2.67 -18.06
CA VAL A 216 -9.57 3.56 -18.96
C VAL A 216 -9.25 2.85 -20.27
N GLN A 217 -9.12 3.63 -21.33
CA GLN A 217 -8.47 3.17 -22.55
C GLN A 217 -6.96 3.31 -22.37
N ARG A 218 -6.21 2.29 -22.82
CA ARG A 218 -4.75 2.29 -22.74
C ARG A 218 -4.17 2.69 -24.08
N THR A 219 -3.97 3.99 -24.27
CA THR A 219 -3.29 4.55 -25.45
C THR A 219 -1.98 5.14 -24.99
N ARG A 220 -0.85 4.58 -25.45
CA ARG A 220 0.48 5.09 -25.14
C ARG A 220 0.88 6.18 -26.13
N LEU A 221 1.56 7.21 -25.64
CA LEU A 221 2.29 8.14 -26.49
C LEU A 221 3.48 7.43 -27.15
N THR A 222 3.87 7.91 -28.32
CA THR A 222 5.19 7.58 -28.88
C THR A 222 6.27 8.23 -28.01
N LEU A 223 7.51 7.72 -28.08
CA LEU A 223 8.63 8.26 -27.31
C LEU A 223 8.85 9.74 -27.61
N ASP A 224 8.86 10.13 -28.89
CA ASP A 224 9.07 11.52 -29.31
C ASP A 224 7.99 12.44 -28.73
N ARG A 225 6.71 12.08 -28.88
CA ARG A 225 5.60 12.88 -28.33
C ARG A 225 5.65 12.98 -26.82
N TYR A 226 6.10 11.94 -26.13
CA TYR A 226 6.29 11.99 -24.68
C TYR A 226 7.39 12.99 -24.30
N VAL A 227 8.56 12.91 -24.92
CA VAL A 227 9.70 13.81 -24.62
C VAL A 227 9.32 15.25 -24.94
N GLU A 228 8.75 15.52 -26.12
CA GLU A 228 8.29 16.86 -26.53
C GLU A 228 7.26 17.44 -25.55
N THR A 229 6.28 16.64 -25.13
CA THR A 229 5.26 17.08 -24.16
C THR A 229 5.87 17.44 -22.81
N VAL A 230 6.82 16.63 -22.32
CA VAL A 230 7.49 16.87 -21.04
C VAL A 230 8.37 18.12 -21.11
N LEU A 231 9.14 18.29 -22.18
CA LEU A 231 9.99 19.48 -22.37
C LEU A 231 9.15 20.75 -22.47
N SER A 232 8.07 20.73 -23.26
CA SER A 232 7.15 21.86 -23.38
C SER A 232 6.52 22.22 -22.04
N ALA A 233 6.04 21.23 -21.27
CA ALA A 233 5.46 21.49 -19.95
C ALA A 233 6.49 22.03 -18.94
N LEU A 234 7.75 21.59 -19.03
CA LEU A 234 8.84 22.08 -18.19
C LEU A 234 9.18 23.54 -18.52
N GLU A 235 9.26 23.90 -19.81
CA GLU A 235 9.47 25.28 -20.25
C GLU A 235 8.36 26.20 -19.74
N ASP A 236 7.09 25.79 -19.88
CA ASP A 236 5.93 26.53 -19.36
C ASP A 236 6.01 26.74 -17.84
N GLN A 237 6.38 25.70 -17.09
CA GLN A 237 6.53 25.78 -15.63
C GLN A 237 7.65 26.76 -15.23
N ILE A 238 8.80 26.69 -15.89
CA ILE A 238 9.94 27.58 -15.63
C ILE A 238 9.54 29.03 -15.91
N ASN A 239 8.90 29.30 -17.05
CA ASN A 239 8.47 30.65 -17.42
C ASN A 239 7.42 31.22 -16.45
N THR A 240 6.52 30.38 -15.95
CA THR A 240 5.51 30.80 -14.97
C THR A 240 6.16 31.17 -13.64
N GLN A 241 7.11 30.37 -13.14
CA GLN A 241 7.83 30.67 -11.89
C GLN A 241 8.62 31.98 -11.97
N PHE A 242 9.31 32.25 -13.10
CA PHE A 242 10.03 33.51 -13.28
C PHE A 242 9.11 34.74 -13.32
N SER A 243 7.86 34.61 -13.78
CA SER A 243 6.91 35.73 -13.82
C SER A 243 6.27 36.08 -12.47
N GLU A 244 6.26 35.16 -11.51
CA GLU A 244 5.76 35.40 -10.14
C GLU A 244 6.83 36.02 -9.21
N ASP A 245 8.11 35.91 -9.57
CA ASP A 245 9.26 36.41 -8.80
C ASP A 245 9.74 37.83 -9.23
N GLU A 246 9.09 38.48 -10.21
CA GLU A 246 9.36 39.89 -10.53
C GLU A 246 8.58 40.82 -9.57
N PRO A 247 9.26 41.65 -8.74
CA PRO A 247 8.57 42.62 -7.89
C PRO A 247 8.01 43.77 -8.74
N GLU A 248 6.74 44.12 -8.50
CA GLU A 248 6.13 45.40 -8.93
C GLU A 248 6.90 46.62 -8.39
#